data_AF-A0A7V4KS35-F1
#
_entry.id   AF-A0A7V4KS35-F1
#
_cell.length_a   1.000
_cell.length_b   1.000
_cell.length_c   1.000
_cell.angle_alpha   90.00
_cell.angle_beta   90.00
_cell.angle_gamma   90.00
#
_symmetry.space_group_name_H-M   'P 1'
#
loop_
_entity.id
_entity.type
_entity.pdbx_description
1 polymer ?
#
loop_
_entity_poly.entity_id
_entity_poly.type
_entity_poly.pdbx_seq_one_letter_code
_entity_poly.pdbx_strand_id
1 'polypeptide(L)'
;MTTPEVALLRRRMAEMVGAVVVVHAVGVACLLAFDIRARSPEVQRWFLWGWLGLGAVVVGVGLRRMRVARRALMHRLAGPR
;
A
#
# COMPACT_ATOMS: atom_id res chain seq x y z
N MET A 1 12.49 15.03 20.58
CA MET A 1 12.80 13.58 20.67
C MET A 1 11.54 12.81 20.32
N THR A 2 11.45 12.22 19.11
CA THR A 2 10.34 11.30 18.78
C THR A 2 10.57 9.99 19.51
N THR A 3 9.57 9.49 20.24
CA THR A 3 9.67 8.17 20.88
C THR A 3 9.99 7.11 19.81
N PRO A 4 10.77 6.07 20.15
CA PRO A 4 11.19 5.02 19.20
C PRO A 4 10.00 4.34 18.50
N GLU A 5 8.85 4.34 19.15
CA GLU A 5 7.59 3.82 18.63
C GLU A 5 6.99 4.65 17.48
N VAL A 6 7.07 5.98 17.58
CA VAL A 6 6.64 6.90 16.52
C VAL A 6 7.55 6.76 15.30
N ALA A 7 8.85 6.55 15.50
CA ALA A 7 9.79 6.31 14.41
C ALA A 7 9.48 5.00 13.65
N LEU A 8 9.09 3.94 14.36
CA LEU A 8 8.67 2.67 13.75
C LEU A 8 7.40 2.85 12.92
N LEU A 9 6.37 3.52 13.45
CA LEU A 9 5.13 3.77 12.73
C LEU A 9 5.37 4.62 11.47
N ARG A 10 6.23 5.64 11.57
CA ARG A 10 6.64 6.48 10.43
C ARG A 10 7.35 5.67 9.35
N ARG A 11 8.25 4.76 9.74
CA ARG A 11 8.92 3.84 8.80
C ARG A 11 7.92 2.93 8.10
N ARG A 12 6.96 2.34 8.82
CA ARG A 12 5.91 1.51 8.21
C ARG A 12 5.03 2.31 7.26
N MET A 13 4.74 3.58 7.58
CA MET A 13 4.03 4.47 6.67
C MET A 13 4.83 4.73 5.40
N ALA A 14 6.13 5.02 5.51
CA ALA A 14 7.00 5.20 4.36
C ALA A 14 7.11 3.93 3.49
N GLU A 15 7.18 2.74 4.11
CA GLU A 15 7.16 1.45 3.39
C GLU A 15 5.84 1.27 2.61
N MET A 16 4.70 1.63 3.20
CA MET A 16 3.39 1.57 2.52
C MET A 16 3.32 2.56 1.36
N VAL A 17 3.72 3.81 1.57
CA VAL A 17 3.76 4.83 0.51
C VAL A 17 4.69 4.39 -0.62
N GLY A 18 5.88 3.88 -0.30
CA GLY A 18 6.81 3.32 -1.27
C GLY A 18 6.20 2.20 -2.09
N ALA A 19 5.51 1.24 -1.45
CA ALA A 19 4.81 0.17 -2.15
C ALA A 19 3.72 0.69 -3.10
N VAL A 20 2.93 1.69 -2.68
CA VAL A 20 1.90 2.30 -3.53
C VAL A 20 2.51 3.01 -4.74
N VAL A 21 3.63 3.72 -4.54
CA VAL A 21 4.38 4.39 -5.61
C VAL A 21 4.90 3.36 -6.62
N VAL A 22 5.46 2.24 -6.15
CA VAL A 22 5.94 1.16 -7.03
C VAL A 22 4.78 0.57 -7.85
N VAL A 23 3.63 0.28 -7.23
CA VAL A 23 2.44 -0.21 -7.94
C VAL A 23 1.97 0.78 -9.00
N HIS A 24 2.03 2.09 -8.72
CA HIS A 24 1.70 3.12 -9.72
C HIS A 24 2.70 3.17 -10.85
N ALA A 25 4.00 3.15 -10.55
CA ALA A 25 5.05 3.16 -11.56
C ALA A 25 4.92 1.96 -12.52
N VAL A 26 4.66 0.76 -11.96
CA VAL A 26 4.40 -0.45 -12.76
C VAL A 26 3.13 -0.30 -13.60
N GLY A 27 2.04 0.22 -13.03
CA GLY A 27 0.80 0.48 -13.78
C GLY A 27 1.02 1.42 -14.96
N VAL A 28 1.74 2.53 -14.76
CA VAL A 28 2.09 3.48 -15.82
C VAL A 28 3.01 2.82 -16.87
N ALA A 29 4.02 2.06 -16.43
CA ALA A 29 4.90 1.34 -17.34
C ALA A 29 4.13 0.35 -18.23
N CYS A 30 3.19 -0.42 -17.67
CA CYS A 30 2.33 -1.32 -18.43
C CYS A 30 1.42 -0.56 -19.40
N LEU A 31 0.84 0.57 -18.98
CA LEU A 31 0.02 1.44 -19.82
C LEU A 31 0.77 1.86 -21.10
N LEU A 32 2.04 2.23 -20.94
CA LEU A 32 2.90 2.66 -22.04
C LEU A 32 3.42 1.49 -22.87
N ALA A 33 3.95 0.44 -22.23
CA ALA A 33 4.58 -0.69 -22.90
C ALA A 33 3.60 -1.52 -23.75
N PHE A 34 2.34 -1.62 -23.32
CA PHE A 34 1.32 -2.40 -24.03
C PHE A 34 0.33 -1.56 -24.85
N ASP A 35 0.55 -0.24 -24.86
CA ASP A 35 -0.32 0.77 -25.47
C ASP A 35 -1.80 0.53 -25.14
N ILE A 36 -2.09 0.39 -23.85
CA ILE A 36 -3.43 -0.01 -23.37
C ILE A 36 -4.51 0.97 -23.84
N ARG A 37 -4.17 2.24 -24.08
CA ARG A 37 -5.10 3.26 -24.56
C ARG A 37 -5.58 3.01 -25.98
N ALA A 38 -4.77 2.35 -26.82
CA ALA A 38 -5.17 1.95 -28.17
C ALA A 38 -5.92 0.61 -28.20
N ARG A 39 -5.99 -0.12 -27.07
CA ARG A 39 -6.71 -1.41 -26.99
C ARG A 39 -8.22 -1.21 -26.86
N SER A 40 -8.96 -2.32 -27.02
CA SER A 40 -10.42 -2.30 -26.90
C SER A 40 -10.89 -1.81 -25.52
N PRO A 41 -12.10 -1.24 -25.41
CA PRO A 41 -12.64 -0.74 -24.14
C PRO A 41 -12.70 -1.82 -23.04
N GLU A 42 -12.89 -3.07 -23.43
CA GLU A 42 -12.89 -4.20 -22.50
C GLU A 42 -11.51 -4.44 -21.87
N VAL A 43 -10.44 -4.41 -22.68
CA VAL A 43 -9.05 -4.54 -22.19
C VAL A 43 -8.70 -3.37 -21.27
N GLN A 44 -9.08 -2.15 -21.65
CA GLN A 44 -8.87 -0.96 -20.79
C GLN A 44 -9.58 -1.12 -19.44
N ARG A 45 -10.82 -1.62 -19.45
CA ARG A 45 -11.62 -1.85 -18.25
C ARG A 45 -11.01 -2.93 -17.37
N TRP A 46 -10.60 -4.07 -17.93
CA TRP A 46 -9.91 -5.13 -17.19
C TRP A 46 -8.60 -4.65 -16.58
N PHE A 47 -7.82 -3.87 -17.34
CA PHE A 47 -6.59 -3.27 -16.84
C PHE A 47 -6.87 -2.32 -15.66
N LEU A 48 -7.84 -1.41 -15.80
CA LEU A 48 -8.23 -0.48 -14.75
C LEU A 48 -8.70 -1.21 -13.49
N TRP A 49 -9.57 -2.21 -13.62
CA TRP A 49 -10.03 -3.00 -12.48
C TRP A 49 -8.90 -3.80 -11.84
N GLY A 50 -8.02 -4.40 -12.63
CA GLY A 50 -6.85 -5.12 -12.14
C GLY A 50 -5.91 -4.20 -11.37
N TRP A 51 -5.66 -3.00 -11.88
CA TRP A 51 -4.80 -2.01 -11.23
C TRP A 51 -5.40 -1.45 -9.95
N LEU A 52 -6.70 -1.10 -9.96
CA LEU A 52 -7.44 -0.67 -8.77
C LEU A 52 -7.48 -1.77 -7.71
N GLY A 53 -7.76 -3.01 -8.12
CA GLY A 53 -7.79 -4.17 -7.24
C GLY A 53 -6.42 -4.43 -6.59
N LEU A 54 -5.34 -4.40 -7.38
CA LEU A 54 -3.98 -4.52 -6.87
C LEU A 54 -3.65 -3.40 -5.86
N GLY A 55 -4.00 -2.15 -6.18
CA GLY A 55 -3.82 -1.01 -5.28
C GLY A 55 -4.57 -1.19 -3.95
N ALA A 56 -5.83 -1.62 -4.01
CA ALA A 56 -6.64 -1.89 -2.82
C ALA A 56 -6.04 -3.00 -1.95
N VAL A 57 -5.50 -4.07 -2.55
CA VAL A 57 -4.82 -5.16 -1.83
C VAL A 57 -3.57 -4.63 -1.12
N VAL A 58 -2.72 -3.86 -1.82
CA VAL A 58 -1.49 -3.30 -1.24
C VAL A 58 -1.80 -2.39 -0.05
N VAL A 59 -2.75 -1.47 -0.21
CA VAL A 59 -3.18 -0.56 0.87
C VAL A 59 -3.81 -1.35 2.01
N GLY A 60 -4.71 -2.29 1.71
CA GLY A 60 -5.38 -3.13 2.72
C GLY A 60 -4.40 -3.93 3.57
N VAL A 61 -3.40 -4.55 2.94
CA VAL A 61 -2.32 -5.28 3.63
C VAL A 61 -1.46 -4.32 4.46
N GLY A 62 -1.10 -3.16 3.91
CA GLY A 62 -0.34 -2.12 4.63
C GLY A 62 -1.07 -1.65 5.89
N LEU A 63 -2.35 -1.30 5.76
CA LEU A 63 -3.20 -0.89 6.88
C LEU A 63 -3.39 -2.00 7.90
N ARG A 64 -3.58 -3.26 7.47
CA ARG A 64 -3.70 -4.41 8.38
C ARG A 64 -2.42 -4.58 9.20
N ARG A 65 -1.24 -4.53 8.55
CA ARG A 65 0.06 -4.60 9.23
C ARG A 65 0.26 -3.46 10.23
N MET A 66 -0.11 -2.23 9.87
CA MET A 66 -0.05 -1.08 10.79
C MET A 66 -0.99 -1.25 11.98
N ARG A 67 -2.23 -1.72 11.76
CA ARG A 67 -3.20 -1.96 12.84
C ARG A 67 -2.68 -3.00 13.82
N VAL A 68 -2.08 -4.10 13.33
CA VAL A 68 -1.49 -5.14 14.18
C VAL A 68 -0.32 -4.58 14.99
N ALA A 69 0.59 -3.85 14.34
CA ALA A 69 1.72 -3.22 15.02
C ALA A 69 1.25 -2.22 16.10
N ARG A 70 0.22 -1.42 15.80
CA ARG A 70 -0.36 -0.46 16.74
C ARG A 70 -1.02 -1.14 17.93
N ARG A 71 -1.75 -2.24 17.72
CA ARG A 71 -2.34 -3.03 18.82
C ARG A 71 -1.27 -3.65 19.72
N ALA A 72 -0.24 -4.25 19.13
CA ALA A 72 0.87 -4.82 19.89
C ALA A 72 1.58 -3.76 20.74
N LEU A 73 1.72 -2.55 20.21
CA LEU A 73 2.27 -1.40 20.93
C LEU A 73 1.40 -0.99 22.12
N MET A 74 0.09 -0.83 21.92
CA MET A 74 -0.84 -0.46 22.99
C MET A 74 -0.85 -1.49 24.13
N HIS A 75 -0.79 -2.79 23.81
CA HIS A 75 -0.69 -3.83 24.84
C HIS A 75 0.61 -3.77 25.65
N ARG A 76 1.74 -3.38 25.04
CA ARG A 76 3.01 -3.18 25.77
C ARG A 76 2.97 -1.96 26.68
N LEU A 77 2.36 -0.87 26.22
CA LEU A 77 2.21 0.35 27.01
C LEU A 77 1.21 0.19 28.17
N ALA A 78 0.22 -0.68 28.02
CA ALA A 78 -0.78 -1.00 29.03
C ALA A 78 -0.34 -2.13 30.01
N GLY A 79 0.97 -2.30 30.25
CA GLY A 79 1.56 -3.42 30.99
C GLY A 79 0.86 -3.79 32.31
N PRO A 80 1.02 -5.06 32.78
CA PRO A 80 0.28 -5.62 33.90
C PRO A 80 0.54 -4.80 35.16
N ARG A 81 -0.55 -4.35 35.80
CA ARG A 81 -0.51 -3.82 37.17
C ARG A 81 -0.11 -4.91 38.15
#